data_AF-A0A9D8EX47-F1
#
_entry.id   AF-A0A9D8EX47-F1
#
_cell.length_a   1.000
_cell.length_b   1.000
_cell.length_c   1.000
_cell.angle_alpha   90.00
_cell.angle_beta   90.00
_cell.angle_gamma   90.00
#
_symmetry.space_group_name_H-M   'P 1'
#
loop_
_entity.id
_entity.type
_entity.pdbx_description
1 polymer ?
#
loop_
_entity_poly.entity_id
_entity_poly.type
_entity_poly.pdbx_seq_one_letter_code
_entity_poly.pdbx_strand_id
1 'polypeptide(L)'
;MTHLTSAELIDAMEGMLIPERAAHLAACGACRRRLDDLSSVLNEAKQVSCPEPSPLFWTHFSHRVRAAIDTEPAESRNAWPSWLRWQVLLPFGTMAMILMALMLAVPRQVATDSSENDVAVMDTPAADSADALEMLVGWLDLETAGAAAVIEPGFVEQAFLELTSEEQQELARLLRAELSREKS
;
A
#
# COMPACT_ATOMS: atom_id res chain seq x y z
N MET A 1 0.10 41.82 -3.21
CA MET A 1 -0.33 40.78 -4.18
C MET A 1 0.72 39.70 -4.18
N THR A 2 0.33 38.44 -4.01
CA THR A 2 1.27 37.32 -3.83
C THR A 2 1.56 36.67 -5.19
N HIS A 3 2.82 36.66 -5.61
CA HIS A 3 3.26 36.00 -6.84
C HIS A 3 3.22 34.46 -6.71
N LEU A 4 3.36 33.75 -7.83
CA LEU A 4 3.53 32.30 -7.83
C LEU A 4 4.88 31.93 -7.18
N THR A 5 4.86 30.83 -6.43
CA THR A 5 6.03 30.15 -5.91
C THR A 5 6.73 29.34 -7.01
N SER A 6 7.95 28.87 -6.76
CA SER A 6 8.67 28.04 -7.73
C SER A 6 7.95 26.72 -8.03
N ALA A 7 7.33 26.09 -7.02
CA ALA A 7 6.55 24.87 -7.21
C ALA A 7 5.37 25.12 -8.15
N GLU A 8 4.60 26.19 -7.92
CA GLU A 8 3.46 26.54 -8.78
C GLU A 8 3.88 26.93 -10.21
N LEU A 9 5.09 27.44 -10.42
CA LEU A 9 5.63 27.66 -11.76
C LEU A 9 5.95 26.33 -12.47
N ILE A 10 6.43 25.32 -11.74
CA ILE A 10 6.64 23.97 -12.27
C ILE A 10 5.29 23.32 -12.60
N ASP A 11 4.31 23.40 -11.68
CA ASP A 11 2.95 22.92 -11.93
C ASP A 11 2.34 23.58 -13.17
N ALA A 12 2.63 24.88 -13.41
CA ALA A 12 2.21 25.58 -14.61
C ALA A 12 2.86 25.02 -15.89
N MET A 13 4.14 24.63 -15.84
CA MET A 13 4.83 24.00 -16.97
C MET A 13 4.32 22.59 -17.25
N GLU A 14 3.90 21.88 -16.21
CA GLU A 14 3.40 20.49 -16.29
C GLU A 14 1.88 20.44 -16.57
N GLY A 15 1.19 21.59 -16.56
CA GLY A 15 -0.24 21.68 -16.82
C GLY A 15 -1.13 21.34 -15.61
N MET A 16 -0.56 21.29 -14.42
CA MET A 16 -1.22 20.93 -13.15
C MET A 16 -1.60 22.14 -12.28
N LEU A 17 -1.36 23.37 -12.76
CA LEU A 17 -1.65 24.57 -11.98
C LEU A 17 -3.15 24.75 -11.72
N ILE A 18 -3.52 24.99 -10.46
CA ILE A 18 -4.90 25.23 -10.06
C ILE A 18 -5.53 26.45 -10.79
N PRO A 19 -6.84 26.43 -11.11
CA PRO A 19 -7.47 27.44 -11.97
C PRO A 19 -7.35 28.89 -11.47
N GLU A 20 -7.43 29.12 -10.15
CA GLU A 20 -7.30 30.46 -9.56
C GLU A 20 -5.90 31.05 -9.76
N ARG A 21 -4.87 30.20 -9.61
CA ARG A 21 -3.47 30.60 -9.84
C ARG A 21 -3.18 30.74 -11.33
N ALA A 22 -3.81 29.94 -12.20
CA ALA A 22 -3.75 30.11 -13.65
C ALA A 22 -4.35 31.46 -14.09
N ALA A 23 -5.47 31.87 -13.49
CA ALA A 23 -6.04 33.20 -13.72
C ALA A 23 -5.08 34.32 -13.28
N HIS A 24 -4.40 34.14 -12.13
CA HIS A 24 -3.35 35.07 -11.72
C HIS A 24 -2.17 35.10 -12.71
N LEU A 25 -1.71 33.95 -13.18
CA LEU A 25 -0.64 33.85 -14.18
C LEU A 25 -1.03 34.61 -15.46
N ALA A 26 -2.26 34.45 -15.96
CA ALA A 26 -2.74 35.18 -17.12
C ALA A 26 -2.73 36.70 -16.93
N ALA A 27 -3.08 37.18 -15.73
CA ALA A 27 -3.12 38.60 -15.40
C ALA A 27 -1.75 39.21 -15.03
N CYS A 28 -0.83 38.43 -14.44
CA CYS A 28 0.42 38.93 -13.88
C CYS A 28 1.59 38.83 -14.87
N GLY A 29 2.02 39.97 -15.42
CA GLY A 29 3.17 40.04 -16.33
C GLY A 29 4.53 39.66 -15.71
N ALA A 30 4.68 39.68 -14.39
CA ALA A 30 5.89 39.22 -13.72
C ALA A 30 5.96 37.68 -13.65
N CYS A 31 4.83 37.03 -13.34
CA CYS A 31 4.73 35.57 -13.29
C CYS A 31 4.88 34.95 -14.69
N ARG A 32 4.29 35.56 -15.73
CA ARG A 32 4.47 35.11 -17.12
C ARG A 32 5.91 35.13 -17.56
N ARG A 33 6.61 36.25 -17.36
CA ARG A 33 8.04 36.36 -17.69
C ARG A 33 8.87 35.28 -17.01
N ARG A 34 8.63 35.01 -15.72
CA ARG A 34 9.34 33.94 -15.00
C ARG A 34 9.06 32.55 -15.59
N LEU A 35 7.82 32.28 -15.99
CA LEU A 35 7.46 31.02 -16.64
C LEU A 35 8.11 30.90 -18.03
N ASP A 36 8.11 31.97 -18.80
CA ASP A 36 8.75 32.05 -20.12
C ASP A 36 10.26 31.78 -19.98
N ASP A 37 10.94 32.44 -19.02
CA ASP A 37 12.36 32.24 -18.73
C ASP A 37 12.66 30.76 -18.39
N LEU A 38 11.88 30.15 -17.48
CA LEU A 38 12.04 28.73 -17.13
C LEU A 38 11.81 27.79 -18.32
N SER A 39 10.78 28.06 -19.13
CA SER A 39 10.48 27.25 -20.32
C SER A 39 11.58 27.37 -21.38
N SER A 40 12.19 28.55 -21.52
CA SER A 40 13.32 28.78 -22.42
C SER A 40 14.53 27.95 -21.99
N VAL A 41 14.91 28.02 -20.71
CA VAL A 41 16.03 27.23 -20.17
C VAL A 41 15.79 25.74 -20.35
N LEU A 42 14.57 25.24 -20.10
CA LEU A 42 14.26 23.83 -20.32
C LEU A 42 14.37 23.44 -21.80
N ASN A 43 13.88 24.29 -22.72
CA ASN A 43 13.99 24.04 -24.15
C ASN A 43 15.43 24.08 -24.66
N GLU A 44 16.28 24.94 -24.11
CA GLU A 44 17.72 24.94 -24.37
C GLU A 44 18.38 23.65 -23.84
N ALA A 45 18.06 23.24 -22.62
CA ALA A 45 18.59 22.01 -22.03
C ALA A 45 18.21 20.77 -22.85
N LYS A 46 16.98 20.72 -23.40
CA LYS A 46 16.50 19.63 -24.27
C LYS A 46 17.25 19.53 -25.61
N GLN A 47 17.86 20.62 -26.07
CA GLN A 47 18.63 20.63 -27.31
C GLN A 47 20.05 20.08 -27.13
N VAL A 48 20.50 19.91 -25.89
CA VAL A 48 21.80 19.31 -25.61
C VAL A 48 21.75 17.83 -25.97
N SER A 49 22.59 17.42 -26.94
CA SER A 49 22.73 16.02 -27.30
C SER A 49 23.29 15.22 -26.12
N CYS A 50 22.46 14.38 -25.52
CA CYS A 50 22.92 13.43 -24.51
C CYS A 50 23.51 12.20 -25.23
N PRO A 51 24.81 11.91 -25.08
CA PRO A 51 25.39 10.72 -25.68
C PRO A 51 24.74 9.47 -25.10
N GLU A 52 24.45 8.48 -25.96
CA GLU A 52 23.90 7.20 -25.50
C GLU A 52 24.91 6.54 -24.54
N PRO A 53 24.46 6.05 -23.37
CA PRO A 53 25.36 5.34 -22.47
C PRO A 53 25.92 4.10 -23.17
N SER A 54 27.19 3.78 -22.89
CA SER A 54 27.82 2.58 -23.46
C SER A 54 27.00 1.33 -23.13
N PRO A 55 26.93 0.30 -24.01
CA PRO A 55 26.18 -0.93 -23.73
C PRO A 55 26.56 -1.62 -22.41
N LEU A 56 27.82 -1.50 -21.99
CA LEU A 56 28.31 -2.06 -20.73
C LEU A 56 27.85 -1.28 -19.48
N PHE A 57 27.45 -0.02 -19.63
CA PHE A 57 26.98 0.81 -18.53
C PHE A 57 25.81 0.15 -17.80
N TRP A 58 24.84 -0.38 -18.53
CA TRP A 58 23.65 -1.01 -17.96
C TRP A 58 23.97 -2.28 -17.18
N THR A 59 24.93 -3.07 -17.65
CA THR A 59 25.40 -4.27 -16.93
C THR A 59 26.05 -3.88 -15.60
N HIS A 60 26.94 -2.88 -15.60
CA HIS A 60 27.60 -2.42 -14.38
C HIS A 60 26.65 -1.71 -13.43
N PHE A 61 25.74 -0.89 -13.95
CA PHE A 61 24.73 -0.19 -13.15
C PHE A 61 23.81 -1.18 -12.44
N SER A 62 23.23 -2.13 -13.17
CA SER A 62 22.35 -3.16 -12.58
C SER A 62 23.08 -4.03 -11.56
N HIS A 63 24.34 -4.41 -11.82
CA HIS A 63 25.14 -5.13 -10.84
C HIS A 63 25.38 -4.30 -9.57
N ARG A 64 25.71 -3.01 -9.70
CA ARG A 64 25.91 -2.12 -8.54
C ARG A 64 24.65 -1.93 -7.71
N VAL A 65 23.49 -1.77 -8.36
CA VAL A 65 22.21 -1.67 -7.67
C VAL A 65 21.90 -2.95 -6.91
N ARG A 66 22.04 -4.13 -7.54
CA ARG A 66 21.85 -5.42 -6.84
C ARG A 66 22.82 -5.59 -5.69
N ALA A 67 24.10 -5.33 -5.90
CA ALA A 67 25.10 -5.42 -4.84
C ALA A 67 24.76 -4.47 -3.67
N ALA A 68 24.29 -3.25 -3.96
CA ALA A 68 23.87 -2.31 -2.92
C ALA A 68 22.68 -2.83 -2.11
N ILE A 69 21.67 -3.39 -2.78
CA ILE A 69 20.50 -4.02 -2.14
C ILE A 69 20.93 -5.24 -1.30
N ASP A 70 21.83 -6.08 -1.83
CA ASP A 70 22.33 -7.27 -1.14
C ASP A 70 23.21 -6.93 0.07
N THR A 71 23.93 -5.81 0.02
CA THR A 71 24.74 -5.29 1.14
C THR A 71 23.93 -4.52 2.17
N GLU A 72 22.65 -4.25 1.91
CA GLU A 72 21.78 -3.61 2.89
C GLU A 72 21.64 -4.56 4.10
N PRO A 73 22.11 -4.16 5.29
CA PRO A 73 22.18 -5.05 6.43
C PRO A 73 20.78 -5.57 6.76
N ALA A 74 20.63 -6.89 6.78
CA ALA A 74 19.40 -7.58 7.17
C ALA A 74 18.97 -7.32 8.64
N GLU A 75 19.66 -6.44 9.36
CA GLU A 75 19.29 -5.99 10.71
C GLU A 75 17.90 -5.36 10.75
N SER A 76 17.39 -4.80 9.66
CA SER A 76 15.99 -4.35 9.56
C SER A 76 15.01 -5.46 9.12
N ARG A 77 15.50 -6.52 8.46
CA ARG A 77 14.67 -7.60 7.89
C ARG A 77 14.30 -8.68 8.92
N ASN A 78 15.06 -8.79 10.00
CA ASN A 78 14.76 -9.62 11.16
C ASN A 78 14.96 -8.81 12.46
N ALA A 79 14.31 -7.66 12.57
CA ALA A 79 14.14 -6.94 13.84
C ALA A 79 13.12 -7.63 14.77
N TRP A 80 12.94 -8.96 14.66
CA TRP A 80 12.25 -9.72 15.69
C TRP A 80 13.20 -9.82 16.88
N PRO A 81 12.82 -9.24 18.03
CA PRO A 81 13.72 -9.22 19.15
C PRO A 81 13.94 -10.66 19.64
N SER A 82 15.19 -11.01 19.99
CA SER A 82 15.61 -12.39 20.25
C SER A 82 14.87 -13.11 21.39
N TRP A 83 14.07 -12.38 22.18
CA TRP A 83 13.16 -12.91 23.19
C TRP A 83 11.86 -13.50 22.59
N LEU A 84 11.51 -13.12 21.37
CA LEU A 84 10.40 -13.67 20.59
C LEU A 84 10.85 -14.84 19.68
N ARG A 85 11.87 -15.59 20.12
CA ARG A 85 12.21 -16.88 19.51
C ARG A 85 11.23 -17.93 20.01
N TRP A 86 10.71 -18.74 19.08
CA TRP A 86 9.75 -19.84 19.24
C TRP A 86 9.97 -20.76 20.47
N GLN A 87 11.16 -20.77 21.05
CA GLN A 87 11.51 -21.49 22.27
C GLN A 87 10.77 -21.00 23.54
N VAL A 88 10.30 -19.75 23.60
CA VAL A 88 9.53 -19.23 24.75
C VAL A 88 8.02 -19.49 24.62
N LEU A 89 7.50 -19.70 23.41
CA LEU A 89 6.07 -19.96 23.17
C LEU A 89 5.68 -21.44 23.39
N LEU A 90 6.63 -22.38 23.30
CA LEU A 90 6.38 -23.81 23.57
C LEU A 90 5.81 -24.11 24.97
N PRO A 91 6.28 -23.52 26.09
CA PRO A 91 5.74 -23.81 27.41
C PRO A 91 4.37 -23.15 27.70
N PHE A 92 3.98 -22.09 26.99
CA PHE A 92 2.67 -21.45 27.21
C PHE A 92 1.53 -22.25 26.57
N GLY A 93 1.77 -22.88 25.42
CA GLY A 93 0.76 -23.72 24.75
C GLY A 93 0.33 -24.93 25.58
N THR A 94 1.27 -25.57 26.29
CA THR A 94 0.96 -26.73 27.14
C THR A 94 0.15 -26.33 28.38
N MET A 95 0.46 -25.19 29.00
CA MET A 95 -0.29 -24.69 30.15
C MET A 95 -1.73 -24.31 29.80
N ALA A 96 -1.95 -23.66 28.65
CA ALA A 96 -3.28 -23.32 28.16
C ALA A 96 -4.13 -24.57 27.87
N MET A 97 -3.53 -25.61 27.26
CA MET A 97 -4.21 -26.89 27.02
C MET A 97 -4.60 -27.62 28.31
N ILE A 98 -3.73 -27.60 29.33
CA ILE A 98 -4.04 -28.20 30.63
C ILE A 98 -5.19 -27.46 31.32
N LEU A 99 -5.17 -26.11 31.30
CA LEU A 99 -6.25 -25.30 31.87
C LEU A 99 -7.58 -25.50 31.12
N MET A 100 -7.54 -25.59 29.80
CA MET A 100 -8.71 -25.87 28.96
C MET A 100 -9.30 -27.26 29.28
N ALA A 101 -8.44 -28.28 29.36
CA ALA A 101 -8.86 -29.64 29.73
C ALA A 101 -9.46 -29.69 31.14
N LEU A 102 -8.89 -28.94 32.08
CA LEU A 102 -9.42 -28.84 33.45
C LEU A 102 -10.79 -28.16 33.48
N MET A 103 -11.00 -27.10 32.70
CA MET A 103 -12.28 -26.40 32.57
C MET A 103 -13.38 -27.27 31.94
N LEU A 104 -13.03 -28.10 30.96
CA LEU A 104 -13.95 -29.04 30.32
C LEU A 104 -14.31 -30.23 31.23
N ALA A 105 -13.46 -30.57 32.19
CA ALA A 105 -13.67 -31.69 33.10
C ALA A 105 -14.54 -31.34 34.32
N VAL A 106 -14.93 -30.08 34.52
CA VAL A 106 -15.85 -29.71 35.60
C VAL A 106 -17.30 -29.96 35.15
N PRO A 107 -18.02 -30.93 35.73
CA PRO A 107 -19.43 -31.16 35.39
C PRO A 107 -20.27 -29.97 35.85
N ARG A 108 -20.88 -29.25 34.90
CA ARG A 108 -21.92 -28.26 35.18
C ARG A 108 -23.13 -28.99 35.73
N GLN A 109 -23.45 -28.77 37.00
CA GLN A 109 -24.73 -29.21 37.56
C GLN A 109 -25.84 -28.39 36.90
N VAL A 110 -26.59 -29.02 36.01
CA VAL A 110 -27.78 -28.46 35.37
C VAL A 110 -28.87 -28.39 36.43
N ALA A 111 -29.08 -27.20 37.00
CA ALA A 111 -30.32 -26.88 37.69
C ALA A 111 -31.39 -26.63 36.61
N THR A 112 -32.29 -27.60 36.48
CA THR A 112 -33.47 -27.51 35.63
C THR A 112 -34.45 -26.54 36.27
N ASP A 113 -34.67 -25.38 35.65
CA ASP A 113 -35.93 -24.67 35.81
C ASP A 113 -36.33 -23.96 34.51
N SER A 114 -37.63 -24.03 34.24
CA SER A 114 -38.25 -23.79 32.94
C SER A 114 -38.44 -22.29 32.67
N SER A 115 -38.09 -21.82 31.46
CA SER A 115 -38.80 -20.70 30.84
C SER A 115 -38.46 -20.58 29.36
N GLU A 116 -39.51 -20.35 28.58
CA GLU A 116 -39.56 -20.13 27.13
C GLU A 116 -38.51 -19.16 26.60
N ASN A 117 -37.83 -19.54 25.50
CA ASN A 117 -37.99 -18.83 24.23
C ASN A 117 -37.27 -19.59 23.10
N ASP A 118 -38.10 -20.01 22.15
CA ASP A 118 -37.73 -20.53 20.85
C ASP A 118 -37.38 -19.34 19.93
N VAL A 119 -36.14 -19.28 19.45
CA VAL A 119 -35.75 -18.45 18.31
C VAL A 119 -34.93 -19.31 17.38
N ALA A 120 -35.52 -19.59 16.23
CA ALA A 120 -34.96 -20.31 15.11
C ALA A 120 -33.55 -19.81 14.76
N VAL A 121 -32.57 -20.72 14.84
CA VAL A 121 -31.26 -20.54 14.22
C VAL A 121 -31.46 -20.65 12.72
N MET A 122 -31.30 -19.53 12.03
CA MET A 122 -31.22 -19.46 10.58
C MET A 122 -29.85 -20.02 10.18
N ASP A 123 -29.87 -21.22 9.59
CA ASP A 123 -28.72 -21.84 8.92
C ASP A 123 -28.26 -20.92 7.77
N THR A 124 -27.10 -20.28 7.92
CA THR A 124 -26.37 -19.70 6.79
C THR A 124 -25.55 -20.82 6.15
N PRO A 125 -25.82 -21.24 4.90
CA PRO A 125 -24.93 -22.15 4.22
C PRO A 125 -23.59 -21.44 3.99
N ALA A 126 -22.51 -22.11 4.37
CA ALA A 126 -21.15 -21.72 4.03
C ALA A 126 -21.03 -21.69 2.50
N ALA A 127 -21.16 -20.50 1.92
CA ALA A 127 -20.88 -20.27 0.52
C ALA A 127 -19.37 -20.40 0.33
N ASP A 128 -18.96 -21.31 -0.55
CA ASP A 128 -17.58 -21.47 -0.97
C ASP A 128 -17.04 -20.12 -1.44
N SER A 129 -15.86 -19.74 -0.94
CA SER A 129 -15.19 -18.47 -1.23
C SER A 129 -15.01 -18.18 -2.73
N ALA A 130 -15.14 -19.19 -3.59
CA ALA A 130 -15.11 -19.05 -5.03
C ALA A 130 -16.35 -18.34 -5.59
N ASP A 131 -17.55 -18.65 -5.09
CA ASP A 131 -18.81 -18.01 -5.55
C ASP A 131 -18.90 -16.56 -5.08
N ALA A 132 -18.37 -16.26 -3.89
CA ALA A 132 -18.27 -14.89 -3.38
C ALA A 132 -17.32 -14.03 -4.23
N LEU A 133 -16.23 -14.63 -4.73
CA LEU A 133 -15.30 -13.97 -5.66
C LEU A 133 -15.94 -13.73 -7.03
N GLU A 134 -16.72 -14.68 -7.55
CA GLU A 134 -17.40 -14.51 -8.83
C GLU A 134 -18.49 -13.41 -8.77
N MET A 135 -19.21 -13.31 -7.65
CA MET A 135 -20.17 -12.23 -7.42
C MET A 135 -19.50 -10.86 -7.26
N LEU A 136 -18.31 -10.78 -6.64
CA LEU A 136 -17.55 -9.53 -6.51
C LEU A 136 -16.95 -9.08 -7.85
N VAL A 137 -16.43 -10.03 -8.64
CA VAL A 137 -15.87 -9.77 -9.97
C VAL A 137 -16.97 -9.37 -10.95
N GLY A 138 -18.19 -9.91 -10.81
CA GLY A 138 -19.34 -9.45 -11.58
C GLY A 138 -19.79 -8.02 -11.28
N TRP A 139 -19.44 -7.47 -10.11
CA TRP A 139 -19.65 -6.06 -9.75
C TRP A 139 -18.51 -5.14 -10.22
N LEU A 140 -17.32 -5.69 -10.39
CA LEU A 140 -16.16 -5.01 -10.97
C LEU A 140 -16.21 -5.15 -12.49
N ASP A 141 -17.03 -4.31 -13.11
CA ASP A 141 -17.04 -4.13 -14.56
C ASP A 141 -15.73 -3.48 -15.02
N LEU A 142 -14.69 -4.31 -15.18
CA LEU A 142 -13.36 -3.91 -15.64
C LEU A 142 -13.39 -3.31 -17.06
N GLU A 143 -14.42 -3.61 -17.85
CA GLU A 143 -14.57 -3.12 -19.22
C GLU A 143 -15.08 -1.67 -19.24
N THR A 144 -15.90 -1.28 -18.26
CA THR A 144 -16.29 0.14 -18.03
C THR A 144 -15.24 0.92 -17.22
N ALA A 145 -14.46 0.25 -16.35
CA ALA A 145 -13.40 0.88 -15.57
C ALA A 145 -12.22 1.39 -16.43
N GLY A 146 -11.96 0.78 -17.59
CA GLY A 146 -10.91 1.23 -18.51
C GLY A 146 -11.10 2.65 -19.07
N ALA A 147 -12.33 3.18 -19.05
CA ALA A 147 -12.64 4.52 -19.55
C ALA A 147 -12.69 5.61 -18.46
N ALA A 148 -12.75 5.24 -17.17
CA ALA A 148 -12.93 6.19 -16.06
C ALA A 148 -11.96 5.99 -14.88
N ALA A 149 -11.22 4.88 -14.82
CA ALA A 149 -10.22 4.61 -13.79
C ALA A 149 -8.83 4.54 -14.44
N VAL A 150 -8.35 5.67 -14.94
CA VAL A 150 -6.90 5.86 -15.05
C VAL A 150 -6.42 6.01 -13.61
N ILE A 151 -5.92 4.92 -13.01
CA ILE A 151 -5.12 5.04 -11.79
C ILE A 151 -3.91 5.86 -12.19
N GLU A 152 -3.87 7.11 -11.72
CA GLU A 152 -2.79 8.03 -12.03
C GLU A 152 -1.47 7.41 -11.57
N PRO A 153 -0.47 7.26 -12.46
CA PRO A 153 0.80 6.66 -12.08
C PRO A 153 1.42 7.48 -10.95
N GLY A 154 1.59 6.88 -9.77
CA GLY A 154 2.02 7.56 -8.55
C GLY A 154 0.98 7.56 -7.41
N PHE A 155 -0.31 7.31 -7.69
CA PHE A 155 -1.35 7.33 -6.65
C PHE A 155 -1.14 6.22 -5.60
N VAL A 156 -0.70 5.04 -6.04
CA VAL A 156 -0.42 3.92 -5.14
C VAL A 156 0.78 4.22 -4.26
N GLU A 157 1.82 4.83 -4.83
CA GLU A 157 3.01 5.27 -4.11
C GLU A 157 2.69 6.38 -3.10
N GLN A 158 1.81 7.30 -3.45
CA GLN A 158 1.40 8.40 -2.56
C GLN A 158 0.50 7.92 -1.43
N ALA A 159 -0.45 7.01 -1.70
CA ALA A 159 -1.23 6.34 -0.66
C ALA A 159 -0.31 5.54 0.29
N PHE A 160 0.77 4.95 -0.23
CA PHE A 160 1.76 4.27 0.61
C PHE A 160 2.56 5.22 1.51
N LEU A 161 2.85 6.44 1.04
CA LEU A 161 3.53 7.48 1.82
C LEU A 161 2.65 8.08 2.93
N GLU A 162 1.33 8.04 2.77
CA GLU A 162 0.37 8.50 3.79
C GLU A 162 0.15 7.47 4.92
N LEU A 163 0.45 6.19 4.66
CA LEU A 163 0.33 5.14 5.69
C LEU A 163 1.42 5.29 6.75
N THR A 164 1.01 5.22 8.00
CA THR A 164 1.94 5.21 9.14
C THR A 164 2.78 3.93 9.15
N SER A 165 3.90 3.94 9.86
CA SER A 165 4.76 2.75 9.99
C SER A 165 4.05 1.54 10.59
N GLU A 166 3.00 1.77 11.39
CA GLU A 166 2.17 0.71 11.98
C GLU A 166 1.21 0.10 10.95
N GLU A 167 0.54 0.95 10.16
CA GLU A 167 -0.39 0.49 9.12
C GLU A 167 0.33 -0.22 7.97
N GLN A 168 1.53 0.25 7.58
CA GLN A 168 2.36 -0.44 6.59
C GLN A 168 2.77 -1.84 7.09
N GLN A 169 3.04 -2.00 8.39
CA GLN A 169 3.36 -3.31 8.98
C GLN A 169 2.14 -4.23 8.97
N GLU A 170 0.95 -3.72 9.25
CA GLU A 170 -0.28 -4.52 9.22
C GLU A 170 -0.67 -4.91 7.79
N LEU A 171 -0.54 -4.00 6.82
CA LEU A 171 -0.76 -4.31 5.40
C LEU A 171 0.22 -5.40 4.92
N ALA A 172 1.50 -5.31 5.31
CA ALA A 172 2.49 -6.33 5.01
C ALA A 172 2.22 -7.67 5.72
N ARG A 173 1.58 -7.65 6.90
CA ARG A 173 1.14 -8.86 7.60
C ARG A 173 0.01 -9.55 6.85
N LEU A 174 -0.99 -8.78 6.42
CA LEU A 174 -2.16 -9.27 5.68
C LEU A 174 -1.77 -9.82 4.30
N LEU A 175 -0.94 -9.11 3.54
CA LEU A 175 -0.47 -9.57 2.23
C LEU A 175 0.31 -10.89 2.32
N ARG A 176 1.15 -11.06 3.34
CA ARG A 176 1.87 -12.33 3.56
C ARG A 176 0.94 -13.47 3.94
N ALA A 177 -0.09 -13.19 4.74
CA ALA A 177 -1.09 -14.19 5.12
C ALA A 177 -1.83 -14.70 3.86
N GLU A 178 -2.26 -13.80 2.98
CA GLU A 178 -2.93 -14.16 1.72
C GLU A 178 -2.03 -14.95 0.76
N LEU A 179 -0.80 -14.48 0.52
CA LEU A 179 0.16 -15.19 -0.34
C LEU A 179 0.52 -16.58 0.19
N SER A 180 0.51 -16.77 1.51
CA SER A 180 0.74 -18.09 2.11
C SER A 180 -0.48 -19.01 1.97
N ARG A 181 -1.70 -18.45 1.91
CA ARG A 181 -2.95 -19.19 1.74
C ARG A 181 -3.12 -19.69 0.30
N GLU A 182 -2.74 -18.90 -0.71
CA GLU A 182 -2.79 -19.31 -2.13
C GLU A 182 -1.77 -20.38 -2.51
N LYS A 183 -0.70 -20.55 -1.73
CA LYS A 183 0.38 -21.51 -2.02
C LYS A 183 0.12 -22.91 -1.44
N SER A 184 -0.91 -23.07 -0.61
CA SER A 184 -1.32 -24.36 -0.03
C SER A 184 -2.51 -24.96 -0.76
#